data_AF-A0A954IP51-F1
#
_entry.id   AF-A0A954IP51-F1
#
_cell.length_a   1.000
_cell.length_b   1.000
_cell.length_c   1.000
_cell.angle_alpha   90.00
_cell.angle_beta   90.00
_cell.angle_gamma   90.00
#
_symmetry.space_group_name_H-M   'P 1'
#
loop_
_entity.id
_entity.type
_entity.pdbx_description
1 polymer ?
#
loop_
_entity_poly.entity_id
_entity_poly.type
_entity_poly.pdbx_seq_one_letter_code
_entity_poly.pdbx_strand_id
1 'polypeptide(L)'
;KEFQGSESIADLRIHSMMCVPMLGLDGNVIGIISIDTQNPFKQFNPQDLDLLLAVAGEAALKFENARLLDSHLAKVKQDNEMEIARNVQRALLPESLPEVEGYQFFASYDSAQAVGGDYYDAMMLTKDKICLSFGDVAGKGVPGALIMSRIASCVQNTMSFVHEVDAAITAINNHMCSNMVEGRFVTYVLVIIDLETHTMTLANAGHMSPLIRRADGTVDQFPDETIGIPVGIMEDYPYDVVSRVIEPGETVVIITDGVDEAMNSNEDLYTKERVVEFVKNGSPNAEELGKALLADVRRHAGGWPQNDDITIMTFGRDPV
;
A
#
# COMPACT_ATOMS: atom_id res chain seq x y z
N LYS A 1 41.48 18.55 -1.75
CA LYS A 1 42.36 19.59 -1.17
C LYS A 1 41.50 20.83 -0.99
N GLU A 2 41.14 21.15 0.25
CA GLU A 2 40.44 22.40 0.58
C GLU A 2 41.39 23.58 0.34
N PHE A 3 40.90 24.64 -0.29
CA PHE A 3 41.65 25.89 -0.48
C PHE A 3 41.76 26.62 0.87
N GLN A 4 42.98 26.89 1.32
CA GLN A 4 43.21 27.80 2.44
C GLN A 4 42.82 29.22 1.99
N GLY A 5 41.89 29.84 2.71
CA GLY A 5 41.41 31.18 2.38
C GLY A 5 42.54 32.21 2.38
N SER A 6 42.57 33.03 1.32
CA SER A 6 43.36 34.26 1.13
C SER A 6 44.62 34.25 0.25
N GLU A 7 44.69 33.45 -0.81
CA GLU A 7 45.41 33.92 -2.02
C GLU A 7 44.44 34.82 -2.81
N SER A 8 44.71 36.13 -2.77
CA SER A 8 43.87 37.14 -3.42
C SER A 8 43.94 36.99 -4.93
N ILE A 9 42.85 37.31 -5.66
CA ILE A 9 42.89 37.46 -7.13
C ILE A 9 44.02 38.42 -7.56
N ALA A 10 44.45 39.33 -6.68
CA ALA A 10 45.58 40.22 -6.90
C ALA A 10 46.96 39.52 -6.98
N ASP A 11 47.13 38.35 -6.36
CA ASP A 11 48.37 37.56 -6.42
C ASP A 11 48.43 36.66 -7.67
N LEU A 12 47.26 36.35 -8.25
CA LEU A 12 47.16 35.72 -9.55
C LEU A 12 47.44 36.81 -10.60
N ARG A 13 48.54 36.71 -11.35
CA ARG A 13 48.92 37.66 -12.43
C ARG A 13 47.99 37.57 -13.65
N ILE A 14 46.67 37.65 -13.44
CA ILE A 14 45.63 37.56 -14.47
C ILE A 14 45.64 38.85 -15.27
N HIS A 15 45.94 38.75 -16.56
CA HIS A 15 45.97 39.89 -17.48
C HIS A 15 44.69 39.99 -18.31
N SER A 16 44.02 38.87 -18.58
CA SER A 16 42.72 38.82 -19.25
C SER A 16 41.96 37.57 -18.80
N MET A 17 40.63 37.65 -18.73
CA MET A 17 39.74 36.58 -18.27
C MET A 17 38.49 36.55 -19.14
N MET A 18 37.98 35.36 -19.43
CA MET A 18 36.73 35.13 -20.12
C MET A 18 35.89 34.14 -19.32
N CYS A 19 34.60 34.43 -19.18
CA CYS A 19 33.64 33.55 -18.52
C CYS A 19 32.43 33.36 -19.43
N VAL A 20 31.99 32.12 -19.58
CA VAL A 20 30.76 31.79 -20.30
C VAL A 20 29.89 30.88 -19.43
N PRO A 21 28.55 31.04 -19.48
CA PRO A 21 27.66 30.14 -18.77
C PRO A 21 27.53 28.81 -19.51
N MET A 22 27.42 27.73 -18.75
CA MET A 22 26.84 26.48 -19.20
C MET A 22 25.34 26.57 -18.97
N LEU A 23 24.57 26.57 -20.04
CA LEU A 23 23.11 26.67 -19.99
C LEU A 23 22.48 25.29 -20.11
N GLY A 24 21.55 24.97 -19.22
CA GLY A 24 20.74 23.76 -19.32
C GLY A 24 19.63 23.85 -20.36
N LEU A 25 18.94 22.74 -20.61
CA LEU A 25 17.83 22.65 -21.58
C LEU A 25 16.67 23.61 -21.27
N ASP A 26 16.48 23.98 -20.01
CA ASP A 26 15.47 24.94 -19.52
C ASP A 26 15.95 26.40 -19.57
N GLY A 27 17.19 26.63 -20.03
CA GLY A 27 17.82 27.95 -20.08
C GLY A 27 18.45 28.40 -18.76
N ASN A 28 18.40 27.59 -17.70
CA ASN A 28 19.03 27.92 -16.42
C ASN A 28 20.55 27.71 -16.48
N VAL A 29 21.30 28.51 -15.73
CA VAL A 29 22.76 28.37 -15.64
C VAL A 29 23.09 27.18 -14.73
N ILE A 30 23.65 26.12 -15.30
CA ILE A 30 24.06 24.90 -14.57
C ILE A 30 25.53 24.94 -14.14
N GLY A 31 26.31 25.87 -14.67
CA GLY A 31 27.73 26.05 -14.37
C GLY A 31 28.33 27.21 -15.13
N ILE A 32 29.61 27.52 -14.87
CA ILE A 32 30.36 28.56 -15.57
C ILE A 32 31.71 27.97 -15.95
N ILE A 33 32.13 28.19 -17.20
CA ILE A 33 33.50 27.94 -17.64
C ILE A 33 34.24 29.27 -17.62
N SER A 34 35.36 29.29 -16.90
CA SER A 34 36.24 30.45 -16.82
C SER A 34 37.63 30.09 -17.32
N ILE A 35 38.20 30.95 -18.16
CA ILE A 35 39.59 30.84 -18.62
C ILE A 35 40.27 32.18 -18.37
N ASP A 36 41.47 32.14 -17.78
CA ASP A 36 42.34 33.29 -17.62
C ASP A 36 43.68 33.11 -18.34
N THR A 37 44.36 34.22 -18.60
CA THR A 37 45.72 34.24 -19.15
C THR A 37 46.61 35.17 -18.34
N GLN A 38 47.83 34.71 -18.06
CA GLN A 38 48.89 35.50 -17.43
C GLN A 38 49.82 36.17 -18.45
N ASN A 39 49.59 35.96 -19.75
CA ASN A 39 50.42 36.51 -20.80
C ASN A 39 50.00 37.96 -21.13
N PRO A 40 50.85 38.98 -20.87
CA PRO A 40 50.51 40.38 -21.07
C PRO A 40 50.26 40.77 -22.54
N PHE A 41 50.69 39.94 -23.51
CA PHE A 41 50.55 40.21 -24.94
C PHE A 41 49.40 39.43 -25.61
N LYS A 42 48.69 38.56 -24.88
CA LYS A 42 47.53 37.83 -25.39
C LYS A 42 46.27 38.28 -24.65
N GLN A 43 45.40 38.97 -25.37
CA GLN A 43 44.04 39.30 -24.93
C GLN A 43 43.05 38.42 -25.66
N PHE A 44 42.00 37.99 -24.95
CA PHE A 44 40.90 37.27 -25.57
C PHE A 44 40.16 38.17 -26.57
N ASN A 45 39.77 37.61 -27.70
CA ASN A 45 39.01 38.29 -28.75
C ASN A 45 37.62 37.64 -28.94
N PRO A 46 36.72 38.23 -29.75
CA PRO A 46 35.37 37.67 -29.96
C PRO A 46 35.33 36.25 -30.52
N GLN A 47 36.30 35.83 -31.33
CA GLN A 47 36.37 34.46 -31.88
C GLN A 47 36.70 33.45 -30.77
N ASP A 48 37.53 33.84 -29.80
CA ASP A 48 37.80 33.02 -28.61
C ASP A 48 36.51 32.85 -27.77
N LEU A 49 35.65 33.87 -27.73
CA LEU A 49 34.36 33.82 -27.04
C LEU A 49 33.39 32.89 -27.74
N ASP A 50 33.26 32.97 -29.06
CA ASP A 50 32.41 32.06 -29.84
C ASP A 50 32.87 30.59 -29.66
N LEU A 51 34.19 30.36 -29.66
CA LEU A 51 34.75 29.05 -29.40
C LEU A 51 34.43 28.57 -27.98
N LEU A 52 34.61 29.43 -26.97
CA LEU A 52 34.36 29.06 -25.58
C LEU A 52 32.85 28.83 -25.32
N LEU A 53 31.97 29.60 -25.95
CA LEU A 53 30.52 29.36 -25.94
C LEU A 53 30.15 28.01 -26.55
N ALA A 54 30.78 27.62 -27.67
CA ALA A 54 30.56 26.31 -28.28
C ALA A 54 31.02 25.17 -27.35
N VAL A 55 32.20 25.31 -26.74
CA VAL A 55 32.71 24.33 -25.75
C VAL A 55 31.81 24.27 -24.52
N ALA A 56 31.32 25.42 -24.02
CA ALA A 56 30.41 25.47 -22.88
C ALA A 56 29.06 24.84 -23.20
N GLY A 57 28.54 25.03 -24.42
CA GLY A 57 27.34 24.34 -24.88
C GLY A 57 27.51 22.82 -24.93
N GLU A 58 28.63 22.33 -25.50
CA GLU A 58 28.91 20.89 -25.54
C GLU A 58 29.12 20.29 -24.14
N ALA A 59 29.85 21.00 -23.28
CA ALA A 59 30.06 20.60 -21.89
C ALA A 59 28.74 20.58 -21.12
N ALA A 60 27.87 21.57 -21.32
CA ALA A 60 26.57 21.68 -20.67
C ALA A 60 25.68 20.48 -21.03
N LEU A 61 25.56 20.17 -22.33
CA LEU A 61 24.79 19.03 -22.83
C LEU A 61 25.31 17.70 -22.28
N LYS A 62 26.64 17.49 -22.29
CA LYS A 62 27.25 16.27 -21.75
C LYS A 62 27.01 16.14 -20.24
N PHE A 63 27.13 17.23 -19.50
CA PHE A 63 26.89 17.25 -18.06
C PHE A 63 25.43 16.93 -17.73
N GLU A 64 24.47 17.52 -18.43
CA GLU A 64 23.05 17.23 -18.22
C GLU A 64 22.69 15.81 -18.59
N ASN A 65 23.20 15.29 -19.71
CA ASN A 65 22.99 13.90 -20.10
C ASN A 65 23.53 12.93 -19.05
N ALA A 66 24.73 13.19 -18.51
CA ALA A 66 25.28 12.38 -17.43
C ALA A 66 24.41 12.44 -16.16
N ARG A 67 23.97 13.64 -15.76
CA ARG A 67 23.08 13.84 -14.60
C ARG A 67 21.72 13.12 -14.78
N LEU A 68 21.12 13.22 -15.96
CA LEU A 68 19.86 12.55 -16.29
C LEU A 68 20.03 11.04 -16.28
N LEU A 69 21.14 10.53 -16.83
CA LEU A 69 21.46 9.11 -16.79
C LEU A 69 21.63 8.61 -15.35
N ASP A 70 22.36 9.34 -14.51
CA ASP A 70 22.53 8.99 -13.09
C ASP A 70 21.20 8.98 -12.34
N SER A 71 20.34 9.99 -12.55
CA SER A 71 19.00 10.04 -11.97
C SER A 71 18.11 8.90 -12.47
N HIS A 72 18.22 8.54 -13.75
CA HIS A 72 17.47 7.44 -14.33
C HIS A 72 17.92 6.10 -13.74
N LEU A 73 19.23 5.86 -13.63
CA LEU A 73 19.79 4.65 -13.02
C LEU A 73 19.41 4.53 -11.54
N ALA A 74 19.42 5.63 -10.80
CA ALA A 74 18.95 5.65 -9.41
C ALA A 74 17.47 5.28 -9.30
N LYS A 75 16.62 5.83 -10.18
CA LYS A 75 15.19 5.50 -10.23
C LYS A 75 14.96 4.03 -10.58
N VAL A 76 15.62 3.52 -11.63
CA VAL A 76 15.52 2.10 -12.03
C VAL A 76 15.93 1.18 -10.88
N LYS A 77 17.00 1.53 -10.14
CA LYS A 77 17.41 0.77 -8.97
C LYS A 77 16.33 0.76 -7.89
N GLN A 78 15.74 1.92 -7.58
CA GLN A 78 14.66 2.03 -6.59
C GLN A 78 13.42 1.24 -7.02
N ASP A 79 13.02 1.33 -8.29
CA ASP A 79 11.87 0.59 -8.84
C ASP A 79 12.09 -0.93 -8.72
N ASN A 80 13.30 -1.42 -9.02
CA ASN A 80 13.67 -2.84 -8.84
C ASN A 80 13.62 -3.27 -7.37
N GLU A 81 14.12 -2.45 -6.43
CA GLU A 81 14.05 -2.73 -5.00
C GLU A 81 12.58 -2.80 -4.51
N MET A 82 11.71 -1.93 -5.03
CA MET A 82 10.29 -1.95 -4.73
C MET A 82 9.55 -3.15 -5.33
N GLU A 83 9.94 -3.61 -6.53
CA GLU A 83 9.40 -4.84 -7.12
C GLU A 83 9.78 -6.08 -6.27
N ILE A 84 11.01 -6.14 -5.77
CA ILE A 84 11.43 -7.19 -4.83
C ILE A 84 10.59 -7.13 -3.55
N ALA A 85 10.41 -5.94 -2.97
CA ALA A 85 9.59 -5.77 -1.77
C ALA A 85 8.14 -6.20 -1.99
N ARG A 86 7.55 -5.87 -3.14
CA ARG A 86 6.22 -6.31 -3.56
C ARG A 86 6.10 -7.83 -3.59
N ASN A 87 7.09 -8.51 -4.18
CA ASN A 87 7.09 -9.97 -4.27
C ASN A 87 7.20 -10.63 -2.90
N VAL A 88 8.03 -10.08 -2.00
CA VAL A 88 8.14 -10.55 -0.61
C VAL A 88 6.81 -10.36 0.13
N GLN A 89 6.19 -9.17 0.02
CA GLN A 89 4.91 -8.91 0.68
C GLN A 89 3.80 -9.83 0.16
N ARG A 90 3.72 -10.05 -1.16
CA ARG A 90 2.73 -10.98 -1.74
C ARG A 90 2.91 -12.41 -1.25
N ALA A 91 4.13 -12.83 -0.95
CA ALA A 91 4.41 -14.15 -0.39
C ALA A 91 3.97 -14.32 1.08
N LEU A 92 3.59 -13.23 1.76
CA LEU A 92 3.00 -13.28 3.10
C LEU A 92 1.48 -13.47 3.08
N LEU A 93 0.84 -13.23 1.93
CA LEU A 93 -0.58 -13.48 1.71
C LEU A 93 -0.77 -14.94 1.27
N PRO A 94 -1.94 -15.56 1.54
CA PRO A 94 -2.18 -16.95 1.18
C PRO A 94 -2.18 -17.15 -0.35
N GLU A 95 -1.45 -18.17 -0.83
CA GLU A 95 -1.39 -18.54 -2.25
C GLU A 95 -2.72 -19.10 -2.77
N SER A 96 -3.45 -19.80 -1.90
CA SER A 96 -4.77 -20.36 -2.17
C SER A 96 -5.67 -20.23 -0.95
N LEU A 97 -6.97 -20.11 -1.18
CA LEU A 97 -7.98 -20.12 -0.11
C LEU A 97 -8.33 -21.57 0.26
N PRO A 98 -8.90 -21.83 1.45
CA PRO A 98 -9.37 -23.16 1.84
C PRO A 98 -10.39 -23.73 0.86
N GLU A 99 -10.23 -25.01 0.50
CA GLU A 99 -11.22 -25.77 -0.26
C GLU A 99 -12.08 -26.59 0.71
N VAL A 100 -13.32 -26.13 0.94
CA VAL A 100 -14.25 -26.76 1.90
C VAL A 100 -15.60 -26.98 1.24
N GLU A 101 -16.10 -28.21 1.30
CA GLU A 101 -17.39 -28.58 0.72
C GLU A 101 -18.53 -27.74 1.31
N GLY A 102 -19.38 -27.17 0.45
CA GLY A 102 -20.50 -26.32 0.85
C GLY A 102 -20.10 -24.88 1.24
N TYR A 103 -18.84 -24.50 1.05
CA TYR A 103 -18.36 -23.14 1.26
C TYR A 103 -17.65 -22.58 0.03
N GLN A 104 -17.80 -21.28 -0.17
CA GLN A 104 -17.13 -20.52 -1.21
C GLN A 104 -16.33 -19.39 -0.58
N PHE A 105 -15.16 -19.12 -1.15
CA PHE A 105 -14.27 -18.06 -0.71
C PHE A 105 -13.76 -17.28 -1.91
N PHE A 106 -13.58 -15.99 -1.74
CA PHE A 106 -12.81 -15.15 -2.63
C PHE A 106 -12.08 -14.09 -1.83
N ALA A 107 -10.86 -13.79 -2.27
CA ALA A 107 -10.07 -12.71 -1.72
C ALA A 107 -9.27 -12.06 -2.85
N SER A 108 -9.06 -10.76 -2.73
CA SER A 108 -8.23 -9.98 -3.64
C SER A 108 -7.57 -8.85 -2.89
N TYR A 109 -6.34 -8.54 -3.28
CA TYR A 109 -5.53 -7.44 -2.77
C TYR A 109 -4.87 -6.74 -3.95
N ASP A 110 -5.09 -5.43 -4.06
CA ASP A 110 -4.50 -4.56 -5.08
C ASP A 110 -3.94 -3.32 -4.40
N SER A 111 -2.62 -3.16 -4.39
CA SER A 111 -1.95 -2.06 -3.70
C SER A 111 -1.94 -0.78 -4.54
N ALA A 112 -2.13 0.37 -3.90
CA ALA A 112 -2.07 1.69 -4.55
C ALA A 112 -0.63 2.07 -4.95
N GLN A 113 0.35 1.55 -4.20
CA GLN A 113 1.78 1.71 -4.46
C GLN A 113 2.42 0.35 -4.74
N ALA A 114 3.76 0.28 -4.80
CA ALA A 114 4.44 -1.00 -4.98
C ALA A 114 4.18 -1.99 -3.83
N VAL A 115 3.95 -1.47 -2.62
CA VAL A 115 3.60 -2.23 -1.42
C VAL A 115 2.52 -1.48 -0.64
N GLY A 116 1.70 -2.20 0.12
CA GLY A 116 0.51 -1.69 0.79
C GLY A 116 0.41 -2.04 2.27
N GLY A 117 -0.57 -1.47 2.96
CA GLY A 117 -0.92 -1.71 4.35
C GLY A 117 -1.93 -2.84 4.55
N ASP A 118 -2.78 -3.12 3.56
CA ASP A 118 -3.84 -4.12 3.71
C ASP A 118 -3.30 -5.55 3.88
N TYR A 119 -4.03 -6.33 4.66
CA TYR A 119 -3.76 -7.72 5.00
C TYR A 119 -5.03 -8.55 4.90
N TYR A 120 -4.90 -9.76 4.35
CA TYR A 120 -5.89 -10.81 4.55
C TYR A 120 -5.21 -12.16 4.68
N ASP A 121 -5.88 -13.10 5.32
CA ASP A 121 -5.46 -14.49 5.41
C ASP A 121 -6.66 -15.42 5.56
N ALA A 122 -6.51 -16.66 5.10
CA ALA A 122 -7.54 -17.68 5.18
C ALA A 122 -6.88 -19.05 5.31
N MET A 123 -7.05 -19.70 6.45
CA MET A 123 -6.34 -20.95 6.76
C MET A 123 -7.21 -21.95 7.51
N MET A 124 -7.01 -23.24 7.23
CA MET A 124 -7.56 -24.32 8.05
C MET A 124 -6.78 -24.38 9.37
N LEU A 125 -7.46 -24.21 10.50
CA LEU A 125 -6.89 -24.37 11.84
C LEU A 125 -6.89 -25.85 12.27
N THR A 126 -7.99 -26.53 11.95
CA THR A 126 -8.19 -27.97 12.14
C THR A 126 -9.01 -28.50 10.96
N LYS A 127 -9.40 -29.78 10.98
CA LYS A 127 -10.32 -30.32 9.97
C LYS A 127 -11.70 -29.66 9.96
N ASP A 128 -12.11 -29.02 11.06
CA ASP A 128 -13.47 -28.46 11.25
C ASP A 128 -13.46 -26.96 11.55
N LYS A 129 -12.31 -26.29 11.56
CA LYS A 129 -12.21 -24.86 11.86
C LYS A 129 -11.41 -24.11 10.78
N ILE A 130 -11.97 -23.01 10.31
CA ILE A 130 -11.30 -22.05 9.41
C ILE A 130 -11.06 -20.76 10.17
N CYS A 131 -9.87 -20.17 10.01
CA CYS A 131 -9.60 -18.78 10.37
C CYS A 131 -9.64 -17.92 9.11
N LEU A 132 -10.35 -16.79 9.18
CA LEU A 132 -10.28 -15.71 8.21
C LEU A 132 -9.85 -14.44 8.94
N SER A 133 -8.84 -13.79 8.40
CA SER A 133 -8.21 -12.60 8.96
C SER A 133 -8.26 -11.50 7.92
N PHE A 134 -8.55 -10.28 8.34
CA PHE A 134 -8.64 -9.14 7.44
C PHE A 134 -8.26 -7.86 8.17
N GLY A 135 -7.45 -7.01 7.57
CA GLY A 135 -7.15 -5.72 8.18
C GLY A 135 -6.48 -4.72 7.27
N ASP A 136 -6.44 -3.49 7.75
CA ASP A 136 -5.86 -2.35 7.09
C ASP A 136 -4.99 -1.57 8.10
N VAL A 137 -3.75 -1.31 7.69
CA VAL A 137 -2.75 -0.61 8.49
C VAL A 137 -2.87 0.89 8.22
N ALA A 138 -2.93 1.68 9.29
CA ALA A 138 -2.86 3.13 9.21
C ALA A 138 -1.58 3.60 8.47
N GLY A 139 -1.80 4.09 7.25
CA GLY A 139 -0.81 4.71 6.37
C GLY A 139 -0.16 3.76 5.36
N LYS A 140 0.39 4.35 4.28
CA LYS A 140 0.65 3.63 3.01
C LYS A 140 2.13 3.40 2.73
N GLY A 141 2.41 2.61 1.70
CA GLY A 141 3.77 2.36 1.21
C GLY A 141 4.61 1.52 2.17
N VAL A 142 5.93 1.74 2.15
CA VAL A 142 6.89 0.90 2.89
C VAL A 142 6.59 0.81 4.40
N PRO A 143 6.29 1.90 5.13
CA PRO A 143 5.98 1.79 6.56
C PRO A 143 4.74 0.93 6.84
N GLY A 144 3.67 1.08 6.05
CA GLY A 144 2.45 0.27 6.16
C GLY A 144 2.75 -1.21 5.91
N ALA A 145 3.50 -1.49 4.85
CA ALA A 145 3.91 -2.84 4.46
C ALA A 145 4.72 -3.59 5.54
N LEU A 146 5.55 -2.88 6.30
CA LEU A 146 6.32 -3.49 7.40
C LEU A 146 5.41 -3.89 8.58
N ILE A 147 4.40 -3.06 8.90
CA ILE A 147 3.42 -3.40 9.94
C ILE A 147 2.50 -4.52 9.47
N MET A 148 2.07 -4.49 8.20
CA MET A 148 1.35 -5.57 7.52
C MET A 148 2.12 -6.90 7.62
N SER A 149 3.43 -6.88 7.36
CA SER A 149 4.28 -8.08 7.48
C SER A 149 4.34 -8.63 8.90
N ARG A 150 4.34 -7.73 9.90
CA ARG A 150 4.35 -8.10 11.31
C ARG A 150 3.02 -8.71 11.73
N ILE A 151 1.88 -8.12 11.35
CA ILE A 151 0.58 -8.68 11.70
C ILE A 151 0.37 -10.04 11.03
N ALA A 152 0.76 -10.20 9.75
CA ALA A 152 0.70 -11.49 9.05
C ALA A 152 1.46 -12.59 9.81
N SER A 153 2.71 -12.31 10.21
CA SER A 153 3.53 -13.25 10.99
C SER A 153 2.93 -13.55 12.36
N CYS A 154 2.38 -12.54 13.03
CA CYS A 154 1.76 -12.67 14.35
C CYS A 154 0.50 -13.54 14.29
N VAL A 155 -0.35 -13.33 13.29
CA VAL A 155 -1.58 -14.08 13.08
C VAL A 155 -1.26 -15.54 12.79
N GLN A 156 -0.38 -15.83 11.82
CA GLN A 156 0.02 -17.21 11.50
C GLN A 156 0.58 -17.96 12.71
N ASN A 157 1.41 -17.29 13.52
CA ASN A 157 1.96 -17.88 14.74
C ASN A 157 0.85 -18.14 15.78
N THR A 158 0.00 -17.15 16.06
CA THR A 158 -1.06 -17.25 17.07
C THR A 158 -2.05 -18.36 16.71
N MET A 159 -2.45 -18.41 15.44
CA MET A 159 -3.41 -19.38 14.89
C MET A 159 -2.88 -20.81 14.86
N SER A 160 -1.57 -21.03 15.07
CA SER A 160 -1.02 -22.37 15.24
C SER A 160 -1.36 -22.99 16.60
N PHE A 161 -1.82 -22.20 17.58
CA PHE A 161 -1.99 -22.66 18.97
C PHE A 161 -3.30 -22.20 19.62
N VAL A 162 -3.89 -21.10 19.17
CA VAL A 162 -5.07 -20.48 19.80
C VAL A 162 -6.20 -20.39 18.78
N HIS A 163 -7.26 -21.17 18.97
CA HIS A 163 -8.38 -21.27 18.02
C HIS A 163 -9.71 -20.72 18.57
N GLU A 164 -9.64 -19.97 19.67
CA GLU A 164 -10.77 -19.25 20.25
C GLU A 164 -10.57 -17.75 19.98
N VAL A 165 -11.59 -17.09 19.45
CA VAL A 165 -11.49 -15.73 18.90
C VAL A 165 -11.08 -14.72 19.96
N ASP A 166 -11.61 -14.82 21.18
CA ASP A 166 -11.32 -13.94 22.31
C ASP A 166 -9.84 -13.97 22.71
N ALA A 167 -9.30 -15.16 22.91
CA ALA A 167 -7.91 -15.38 23.29
C ALA A 167 -6.96 -15.00 22.14
N ALA A 168 -7.36 -15.31 20.91
CA ALA A 168 -6.60 -15.00 19.71
C ALA A 168 -6.45 -13.50 19.47
N ILE A 169 -7.56 -12.75 19.45
CA ILE A 169 -7.51 -11.31 19.21
C ILE A 169 -6.75 -10.58 20.32
N THR A 170 -6.90 -11.04 21.57
CA THR A 170 -6.15 -10.50 22.72
C THR A 170 -4.64 -10.74 22.55
N ALA A 171 -4.23 -11.96 22.17
CA ALA A 171 -2.83 -12.29 21.94
C ALA A 171 -2.22 -11.49 20.78
N ILE A 172 -2.95 -11.36 19.67
CA ILE A 172 -2.54 -10.56 18.51
C ILE A 172 -2.39 -9.09 18.92
N ASN A 173 -3.38 -8.53 19.60
CA ASN A 173 -3.37 -7.14 20.05
C ASN A 173 -2.18 -6.85 20.98
N ASN A 174 -1.99 -7.67 22.01
CA ASN A 174 -0.89 -7.48 22.96
C ASN A 174 0.47 -7.64 22.28
N HIS A 175 0.60 -8.58 21.35
CA HIS A 175 1.80 -8.70 20.54
C HIS A 175 2.08 -7.43 19.75
N MET A 176 1.06 -6.84 19.12
CA MET A 176 1.21 -5.60 18.36
C MET A 176 1.55 -4.40 19.26
N CYS A 177 0.93 -4.29 20.45
CA CYS A 177 1.23 -3.27 21.46
C CYS A 177 2.67 -3.33 21.99
N SER A 178 3.23 -4.53 22.20
CA SER A 178 4.55 -4.72 22.84
C SER A 178 5.73 -4.01 22.16
N ASN A 179 5.58 -3.68 20.87
CA ASN A 179 6.54 -2.87 20.11
C ASN A 179 5.77 -1.89 19.22
N MET A 180 4.82 -1.15 19.80
CA MET A 180 4.04 -0.17 19.07
C MET A 180 4.94 0.85 18.38
N VAL A 181 4.65 1.11 17.10
CA VAL A 181 5.22 2.24 16.38
C VAL A 181 4.21 3.37 16.50
N GLU A 182 4.63 4.52 17.05
CA GLU A 182 3.73 5.65 17.30
C GLU A 182 2.99 6.06 16.01
N GLY A 183 1.67 6.22 16.13
CA GLY A 183 0.79 6.55 15.00
C GLY A 183 0.53 5.40 14.01
N ARG A 184 0.90 4.16 14.33
CA ARG A 184 0.61 2.97 13.51
C ARG A 184 -0.28 2.01 14.28
N PHE A 185 -1.49 1.79 13.77
CA PHE A 185 -2.45 0.83 14.26
C PHE A 185 -3.03 0.05 13.07
N VAL A 186 -3.71 -1.06 13.36
CA VAL A 186 -4.33 -1.90 12.33
C VAL A 186 -5.81 -2.02 12.63
N THR A 187 -6.67 -1.53 11.73
CA THR A 187 -8.08 -1.91 11.79
C THR A 187 -8.17 -3.37 11.36
N TYR A 188 -8.85 -4.22 12.14
CA TYR A 188 -8.73 -5.67 11.96
C TYR A 188 -10.03 -6.41 12.28
N VAL A 189 -10.31 -7.46 11.52
CA VAL A 189 -11.40 -8.41 11.76
C VAL A 189 -10.80 -9.81 11.82
N LEU A 190 -11.10 -10.51 12.91
CA LEU A 190 -10.79 -11.93 13.07
C LEU A 190 -12.09 -12.72 13.04
N VAL A 191 -12.11 -13.77 12.22
CA VAL A 191 -13.24 -14.68 12.09
C VAL A 191 -12.77 -16.11 12.24
N ILE A 192 -13.44 -16.89 13.08
CA ILE A 192 -13.29 -18.35 13.12
C ILE A 192 -14.63 -18.99 12.78
N ILE A 193 -14.64 -19.86 11.78
CA ILE A 193 -15.82 -20.62 11.36
C ILE A 193 -15.66 -22.05 11.83
N ASP A 194 -16.63 -22.53 12.60
CA ASP A 194 -16.80 -23.94 12.93
C ASP A 194 -17.66 -24.59 11.83
N LEU A 195 -17.08 -25.55 11.11
CA LEU A 195 -17.66 -26.19 9.93
C LEU A 195 -18.71 -27.25 10.26
N GLU A 196 -18.69 -27.81 11.48
CA GLU A 196 -19.71 -28.77 11.92
C GLU A 196 -21.02 -28.07 12.27
N THR A 197 -20.92 -26.91 12.94
CA THR A 197 -22.08 -26.11 13.38
C THR A 197 -22.45 -24.99 12.41
N HIS A 198 -21.60 -24.70 11.44
CA HIS A 198 -21.65 -23.53 10.55
C HIS A 198 -21.66 -22.20 11.31
N THR A 199 -21.11 -22.18 12.53
CA THR A 199 -21.09 -20.99 13.37
C THR A 199 -19.85 -20.16 13.06
N MET A 200 -20.07 -18.91 12.68
CA MET A 200 -19.04 -17.88 12.59
C MET A 200 -18.94 -17.17 13.93
N THR A 201 -17.74 -17.10 14.49
CA THR A 201 -17.40 -16.26 15.65
C THR A 201 -16.43 -15.18 15.21
N LEU A 202 -16.67 -13.94 15.62
CA LEU A 202 -15.99 -12.76 15.11
C LEU A 202 -15.62 -11.78 16.23
N ALA A 203 -14.46 -11.15 16.10
CA ALA A 203 -14.08 -9.94 16.80
C ALA A 203 -13.72 -8.85 15.79
N ASN A 204 -14.28 -7.65 15.96
CA ASN A 204 -13.95 -6.49 15.15
C ASN A 204 -13.13 -5.49 15.98
N ALA A 205 -11.89 -5.27 15.58
CA ALA A 205 -10.94 -4.35 16.18
C ALA A 205 -10.80 -3.09 15.31
N GLY A 206 -11.80 -2.20 15.39
CA GLY A 206 -11.78 -0.88 14.77
C GLY A 206 -11.96 -0.86 13.25
N HIS A 207 -12.31 -1.99 12.63
CA HIS A 207 -12.59 -2.07 11.21
C HIS A 207 -14.07 -1.82 10.90
N MET A 208 -14.39 -1.59 9.63
CA MET A 208 -15.79 -1.49 9.22
C MET A 208 -16.53 -2.83 9.40
N SER A 209 -17.80 -2.76 9.77
CA SER A 209 -18.62 -3.95 10.00
C SER A 209 -18.77 -4.78 8.72
N PRO A 210 -18.51 -6.10 8.77
CA PRO A 210 -18.79 -6.99 7.65
C PRO A 210 -20.25 -6.89 7.20
N LEU A 211 -20.45 -6.83 5.89
CA LEU A 211 -21.78 -6.90 5.29
C LEU A 211 -22.19 -8.36 5.19
N ILE A 212 -23.41 -8.68 5.59
CA ILE A 212 -23.97 -10.03 5.50
C ILE A 212 -25.17 -10.01 4.56
N ARG A 213 -24.96 -10.50 3.34
CA ARG A 213 -26.02 -10.72 2.37
C ARG A 213 -26.79 -11.98 2.76
N ARG A 214 -28.07 -11.81 3.07
CA ARG A 214 -29.02 -12.89 3.35
C ARG A 214 -29.41 -13.64 2.08
N ALA A 215 -29.97 -14.84 2.24
CA ALA A 215 -30.48 -15.63 1.12
C ALA A 215 -31.60 -14.90 0.33
N ASP A 216 -32.39 -14.05 1.00
CA ASP A 216 -33.44 -13.24 0.37
C ASP A 216 -32.92 -11.95 -0.30
N GLY A 217 -31.60 -11.71 -0.24
CA GLY A 217 -30.93 -10.53 -0.80
C GLY A 217 -30.89 -9.32 0.13
N THR A 218 -31.52 -9.36 1.31
CA THR A 218 -31.33 -8.29 2.31
C THR A 218 -29.88 -8.27 2.81
N VAL A 219 -29.41 -7.10 3.26
CA VAL A 219 -28.05 -6.92 3.77
C VAL A 219 -28.12 -6.49 5.22
N ASP A 220 -27.55 -7.30 6.09
CA ASP A 220 -27.39 -7.04 7.51
C ASP A 220 -25.93 -6.73 7.85
N GLN A 221 -25.71 -6.20 9.04
CA GLN A 221 -24.39 -5.96 9.62
C GLN A 221 -24.42 -6.32 11.11
N PHE A 222 -23.24 -6.49 11.71
CA PHE A 222 -23.14 -6.49 13.16
C PHE A 222 -23.40 -5.07 13.70
N PRO A 223 -23.94 -4.93 14.92
CA PRO A 223 -24.15 -3.62 15.53
C PRO A 223 -22.82 -2.86 15.69
N ASP A 224 -22.81 -1.57 15.41
CA ASP A 224 -21.60 -0.73 15.50
C ASP A 224 -21.02 -0.71 16.93
N GLU A 225 -21.84 -0.98 17.94
CA GLU A 225 -21.40 -1.08 19.33
C GLU A 225 -20.44 -2.24 19.60
N THR A 226 -20.38 -3.24 18.71
CA THR A 226 -19.45 -4.39 18.85
C THR A 226 -18.10 -4.12 18.20
N ILE A 227 -17.88 -2.93 17.63
CA ILE A 227 -16.61 -2.51 17.05
C ILE A 227 -15.70 -2.00 18.17
N GLY A 228 -14.60 -2.71 18.42
CA GLY A 228 -13.56 -2.32 19.36
C GLY A 228 -12.62 -1.24 18.80
N ILE A 229 -11.54 -0.95 19.52
CA ILE A 229 -10.48 -0.07 19.02
C ILE A 229 -9.56 -0.84 18.05
N PRO A 230 -8.82 -0.15 17.15
CA PRO A 230 -7.82 -0.83 16.33
C PRO A 230 -6.74 -1.58 17.13
N VAL A 231 -6.27 -2.68 16.53
CA VAL A 231 -5.17 -3.50 17.07
C VAL A 231 -3.90 -2.67 17.25
N GLY A 232 -3.25 -2.84 18.39
CA GLY A 232 -1.97 -2.20 18.71
C GLY A 232 -2.09 -0.86 19.44
N ILE A 233 -3.29 -0.43 19.83
CA ILE A 233 -3.53 0.83 20.55
C ILE A 233 -3.49 0.67 22.08
N MET A 234 -4.18 -0.33 22.62
CA MET A 234 -4.28 -0.55 24.07
C MET A 234 -4.09 -2.03 24.37
N GLU A 235 -3.09 -2.35 25.18
CA GLU A 235 -2.87 -3.70 25.69
C GLU A 235 -4.04 -4.15 26.57
N ASP A 236 -4.37 -5.46 26.53
CA ASP A 236 -5.46 -6.10 27.28
C ASP A 236 -6.85 -5.47 27.03
N TYR A 237 -7.06 -4.88 25.85
CA TYR A 237 -8.38 -4.37 25.46
C TYR A 237 -9.41 -5.52 25.36
N PRO A 238 -10.57 -5.43 26.05
CA PRO A 238 -11.59 -6.47 26.02
C PRO A 238 -12.45 -6.34 24.76
N TYR A 239 -12.03 -6.99 23.66
CA TYR A 239 -12.81 -7.02 22.42
C TYR A 239 -14.12 -7.81 22.60
N ASP A 240 -15.21 -7.23 22.10
CA ASP A 240 -16.48 -7.95 22.02
C ASP A 240 -16.40 -9.08 20.98
N VAL A 241 -16.88 -10.25 21.38
CA VAL A 241 -16.94 -11.43 20.52
C VAL A 241 -18.40 -11.76 20.23
N VAL A 242 -18.74 -11.79 18.94
CA VAL A 242 -20.09 -12.08 18.45
C VAL A 242 -20.08 -13.38 17.66
N SER A 243 -21.14 -14.18 17.82
CA SER A 243 -21.29 -15.44 17.10
C SER A 243 -22.64 -15.54 16.41
N ARG A 244 -22.65 -16.18 15.24
CA ARG A 244 -23.84 -16.38 14.43
C ARG A 244 -23.68 -17.57 13.47
N VAL A 245 -24.76 -18.29 13.21
CA VAL A 245 -24.80 -19.33 12.16
C VAL A 245 -24.84 -18.67 10.77
N ILE A 246 -23.99 -19.15 9.86
CA ILE A 246 -24.03 -18.84 8.43
C ILE A 246 -25.07 -19.78 7.80
N GLU A 247 -26.21 -19.22 7.44
CA GLU A 247 -27.28 -19.98 6.80
C GLU A 247 -26.93 -20.28 5.32
N PRO A 248 -27.46 -21.37 4.73
CA PRO A 248 -27.28 -21.63 3.30
C PRO A 248 -27.70 -20.46 2.41
N GLY A 249 -26.86 -20.12 1.43
CA GLY A 249 -27.08 -18.99 0.52
C GLY A 249 -26.73 -17.62 1.10
N GLU A 250 -26.20 -17.55 2.33
CA GLU A 250 -25.66 -16.31 2.87
C GLU A 250 -24.20 -16.09 2.46
N THR A 251 -23.85 -14.82 2.27
CA THR A 251 -22.49 -14.39 1.96
C THR A 251 -22.10 -13.24 2.89
N VAL A 252 -20.91 -13.34 3.47
CA VAL A 252 -20.25 -12.28 4.22
C VAL A 252 -19.25 -11.59 3.30
N VAL A 253 -19.21 -10.26 3.37
CA VAL A 253 -18.33 -9.39 2.58
C VAL A 253 -17.58 -8.46 3.53
N ILE A 254 -16.26 -8.47 3.43
CA ILE A 254 -15.35 -7.59 4.16
C ILE A 254 -14.51 -6.83 3.13
N ILE A 255 -14.40 -5.53 3.28
CA ILE A 255 -13.70 -4.64 2.35
C ILE A 255 -12.85 -3.63 3.13
N THR A 256 -11.79 -3.13 2.52
CA THR A 256 -11.08 -1.94 3.01
C THR A 256 -11.69 -0.66 2.45
N ASP A 257 -11.31 0.48 3.04
CA ASP A 257 -11.81 1.80 2.64
C ASP A 257 -11.42 2.17 1.20
N GLY A 258 -10.35 1.59 0.65
CA GLY A 258 -10.01 1.73 -0.76
C GLY A 258 -11.11 1.29 -1.72
N VAL A 259 -12.09 0.47 -1.28
CA VAL A 259 -13.27 0.11 -2.07
C VAL A 259 -14.29 1.24 -2.12
N ASP A 260 -14.80 1.73 -0.98
CA ASP A 260 -15.82 2.78 -0.95
C ASP A 260 -15.26 4.18 -1.22
N GLU A 261 -13.96 4.39 -1.00
CA GLU A 261 -13.24 5.61 -1.35
C GLU A 261 -12.60 5.56 -2.75
N ALA A 262 -12.81 4.49 -3.53
CA ALA A 262 -12.34 4.41 -4.90
C ALA A 262 -12.90 5.59 -5.74
N MET A 263 -12.00 6.34 -6.37
CA MET A 263 -12.32 7.61 -7.00
C MET A 263 -12.25 7.50 -8.53
N ASN A 264 -13.19 8.15 -9.23
CA ASN A 264 -13.15 8.28 -10.68
C ASN A 264 -12.47 9.59 -11.13
N SER A 265 -12.37 9.82 -12.45
CA SER A 265 -11.76 11.03 -13.02
C SER A 265 -12.49 12.34 -12.74
N ASN A 266 -13.74 12.28 -12.27
CA ASN A 266 -14.51 13.45 -11.85
C ASN A 266 -14.41 13.69 -10.34
N GLU A 267 -13.53 12.95 -9.64
CA GLU A 267 -13.36 12.96 -8.19
C GLU A 267 -14.57 12.41 -7.41
N ASP A 268 -15.47 11.66 -8.07
CA ASP A 268 -16.58 10.99 -7.38
C ASP A 268 -16.10 9.68 -6.73
N LEU A 269 -16.43 9.50 -5.45
CA LEU A 269 -16.18 8.26 -4.70
C LEU A 269 -17.15 7.15 -5.10
N TYR A 270 -16.77 5.89 -4.87
CA TYR A 270 -17.64 4.74 -5.08
C TYR A 270 -18.79 4.71 -4.07
N THR A 271 -18.53 5.12 -2.83
CA THR A 271 -19.45 5.27 -1.67
C THR A 271 -19.90 3.96 -1.02
N LYS A 272 -20.12 4.02 0.30
CA LYS A 272 -20.62 2.89 1.11
C LYS A 272 -22.01 2.46 0.68
N GLU A 273 -22.87 3.43 0.35
CA GLU A 273 -24.24 3.19 -0.10
C GLU A 273 -24.26 2.34 -1.38
N ARG A 274 -23.33 2.61 -2.30
CA ARG A 274 -23.20 1.82 -3.52
C ARG A 274 -22.69 0.41 -3.25
N VAL A 275 -21.74 0.24 -2.34
CA VAL A 275 -21.28 -1.11 -1.93
C VAL A 275 -22.46 -1.92 -1.41
N VAL A 276 -23.25 -1.36 -0.47
CA VAL A 276 -24.40 -2.05 0.13
C VAL A 276 -25.43 -2.42 -0.95
N GLU A 277 -25.77 -1.49 -1.84
CA GLU A 277 -26.73 -1.75 -2.92
C GLU A 277 -26.18 -2.78 -3.94
N PHE A 278 -24.87 -2.78 -4.20
CA PHE A 278 -24.23 -3.78 -5.04
C PHE A 278 -24.31 -5.18 -4.42
N VAL A 279 -23.95 -5.30 -3.14
CA VAL A 279 -23.99 -6.56 -2.38
C VAL A 279 -25.42 -7.11 -2.33
N LYS A 280 -26.40 -6.25 -2.06
CA LYS A 280 -27.82 -6.59 -2.02
C LYS A 280 -28.32 -7.23 -3.32
N ASN A 281 -27.95 -6.65 -4.47
CA ASN A 281 -28.39 -7.11 -5.79
C ASN A 281 -27.47 -8.14 -6.44
N GLY A 282 -26.32 -8.44 -5.82
CA GLY A 282 -25.30 -9.33 -6.36
C GLY A 282 -25.64 -10.82 -6.23
N SER A 283 -24.72 -11.66 -6.73
CA SER A 283 -24.84 -13.12 -6.67
C SER A 283 -24.86 -13.61 -5.21
N PRO A 284 -25.64 -14.67 -4.88
CA PRO A 284 -25.50 -15.37 -3.60
C PRO A 284 -24.23 -16.23 -3.52
N ASN A 285 -23.54 -16.43 -4.65
CA ASN A 285 -22.25 -17.11 -4.68
C ASN A 285 -21.16 -16.13 -4.23
N ALA A 286 -20.43 -16.47 -3.16
CA ALA A 286 -19.46 -15.58 -2.54
C ALA A 286 -18.29 -15.23 -3.47
N GLU A 287 -17.83 -16.20 -4.27
CA GLU A 287 -16.74 -16.00 -5.22
C GLU A 287 -17.15 -15.09 -6.37
N GLU A 288 -18.33 -15.33 -6.94
CA GLU A 288 -18.90 -14.50 -8.01
C GLU A 288 -19.16 -13.07 -7.52
N LEU A 289 -19.70 -12.93 -6.30
CA LEU A 289 -19.99 -11.62 -5.72
C LEU A 289 -18.73 -10.78 -5.54
N GLY A 290 -17.68 -11.36 -4.96
CA GLY A 290 -16.41 -10.67 -4.75
C GLY A 290 -15.73 -10.27 -6.06
N LYS A 291 -15.70 -11.17 -7.05
CA LYS A 291 -15.18 -10.86 -8.40
C LYS A 291 -15.97 -9.75 -9.08
N ALA A 292 -17.31 -9.79 -8.96
CA ALA A 292 -18.19 -8.79 -9.57
C ALA A 292 -18.01 -7.43 -8.91
N LEU A 293 -17.87 -7.37 -7.58
CA LEU A 293 -17.64 -6.12 -6.83
C LEU A 293 -16.30 -5.50 -7.25
N LEU A 294 -15.21 -6.28 -7.26
CA LEU A 294 -13.91 -5.80 -7.72
C LEU A 294 -13.97 -5.24 -9.15
N ALA A 295 -14.67 -5.93 -10.05
CA ALA A 295 -14.83 -5.49 -11.42
C ALA A 295 -15.67 -4.20 -11.55
N ASP A 296 -16.67 -4.00 -10.68
CA ASP A 296 -17.47 -2.77 -10.65
C ASP A 296 -16.69 -1.58 -10.10
N VAL A 297 -15.90 -1.78 -9.04
CA VAL A 297 -15.00 -0.76 -8.48
C VAL A 297 -13.98 -0.30 -9.54
N ARG A 298 -13.32 -1.25 -10.22
CA ARG A 298 -12.39 -0.93 -11.31
C ARG A 298 -13.05 -0.19 -12.47
N ARG A 299 -14.30 -0.54 -12.79
CA ARG A 299 -15.08 0.14 -13.83
C ARG A 299 -15.45 1.56 -13.44
N HIS A 300 -15.80 1.78 -12.18
CA HIS A 300 -16.05 3.12 -11.64
C HIS A 300 -14.80 4.00 -11.70
N ALA A 301 -13.66 3.48 -11.25
CA ALA A 301 -12.38 4.20 -11.30
C ALA A 301 -11.97 4.55 -12.74
N GLY A 302 -12.28 3.69 -13.72
CA GLY A 302 -12.09 4.00 -15.14
C GLY A 302 -10.62 4.22 -15.54
N GLY A 303 -9.68 3.61 -14.80
CA GLY A 303 -8.24 3.81 -14.98
C GLY A 303 -7.67 5.04 -14.26
N TRP A 304 -8.49 5.75 -13.47
CA TRP A 304 -8.00 6.78 -12.55
C TRP A 304 -7.05 6.17 -11.52
N PRO A 305 -5.97 6.87 -11.11
CA PRO A 305 -5.04 6.36 -10.11
C PRO A 305 -5.74 6.02 -8.80
N GLN A 306 -5.37 4.87 -8.24
CA GLN A 306 -5.88 4.39 -6.97
C GLN A 306 -5.32 5.23 -5.81
N ASN A 307 -6.21 5.62 -4.88
CA ASN A 307 -5.85 6.47 -3.74
C ASN A 307 -5.40 5.65 -2.53
N ASP A 308 -5.98 4.46 -2.31
CA ASP A 308 -5.68 3.55 -1.20
C ASP A 308 -5.68 2.09 -1.64
N ASP A 309 -5.08 1.19 -0.87
CA ASP A 309 -5.10 -0.24 -1.14
C ASP A 309 -6.55 -0.77 -1.22
N ILE A 310 -6.81 -1.63 -2.20
CA ILE A 310 -8.14 -2.21 -2.43
C ILE A 310 -8.08 -3.68 -2.07
N THR A 311 -8.73 -4.03 -0.98
CA THR A 311 -8.84 -5.42 -0.53
C THR A 311 -10.30 -5.79 -0.34
N ILE A 312 -10.65 -6.97 -0.84
CA ILE A 312 -11.99 -7.55 -0.75
C ILE A 312 -11.83 -9.00 -0.32
N MET A 313 -12.57 -9.41 0.70
CA MET A 313 -12.73 -10.80 1.08
C MET A 313 -14.22 -11.14 1.17
N THR A 314 -14.63 -12.21 0.51
CA THR A 314 -15.99 -12.72 0.54
C THR A 314 -15.98 -14.20 0.86
N PHE A 315 -16.91 -14.63 1.70
CA PHE A 315 -17.09 -16.04 2.01
C PHE A 315 -18.55 -16.33 2.32
N GLY A 316 -19.00 -17.53 2.02
CA GLY A 316 -20.41 -17.87 2.16
C GLY A 316 -20.66 -19.36 2.10
N ARG A 317 -21.87 -19.74 2.48
CA ARG A 317 -22.32 -21.12 2.44
C ARG A 317 -23.18 -21.33 1.20
N ASP A 318 -22.93 -22.41 0.47
CA ASP A 318 -23.67 -22.76 -0.74
C ASP A 318 -25.18 -22.86 -0.46
N PRO A 319 -26.03 -22.44 -1.41
CA PRO A 319 -27.46 -22.76 -1.35
C PRO A 319 -27.67 -24.27 -1.36
N VAL A 320 -28.61 -24.75 -0.54
CA VAL A 320 -29.07 -26.16 -0.53
C VAL A 320 -30.07 -26.41 -1.66
#